data_AF-A0A976LRZ7-F1
#
_entry.id   AF-A0A976LRZ7-F1
#
_cell.length_a   1.000
_cell.length_b   1.000
_cell.length_c   1.000
_cell.angle_alpha   90.00
_cell.angle_beta   90.00
_cell.angle_gamma   90.00
#
_symmetry.space_group_name_H-M   'P 1'
#
loop_
_entity.id
_entity.type
_entity.pdbx_description
1 polymer ?
#
loop_
_entity_poly.entity_id
_entity_poly.type
_entity_poly.pdbx_seq_one_letter_code
_entity_poly.pdbx_strand_id
1 'polypeptide(L)'
;MISRFFLLFALLLSSFAQAESLEHAIMPGQLIQGHVKYEDKCESCHKRFDKAGQDKLCMDCHKDIGRDVKEKKGLHGRQLSTKACKECHTDHKGRAAKVVILDEKTFKHKEADFQLKGKHAEETVKCVDCHQPKAKWRDAPNLCVDCHKKEDTKAHGGKLGTDCAKCHTDKDWKVPDFDHSKTKFVLHGKHVSAKCSSCHLNSNYKETPIKCFECHKKDDDKAHNRVFGTKCETCHGDDGWKVGIKFNHDRDTKFALKEKHRDAKCSTCHKVAGEKLLSTCVSCHKKEDIHKGSLGDKCGDCHNAINWKSPKDFDHAKDTRYPLLGKHKVARCDACHTTGHDYKKLPMDCYSCHKGEDQKIHKGNYGRNCENCHKETDWKQIVFNHDVATKYKLLFKHREVKCDKCHAGKVYGQNLSQNCYDCHKKTDDATGHKGSLGKKCESCHNEKGWKVDAKFDHNQSRFPLLGMHTKTDCKKCHISAKYSDAKSDCYACHKKDDKHELKFGTKCDSCHNARDWKSWDFDHDKRTQYKLDGAHKKVACYDCHRKPVTSEKLNTPTSCAACHNSDDIHEGGFGKQCERCHTTNSFKEIRPKTGI
;
A
#
# COMPACT_ATOMS: atom_id res chain seq x y z
N MET A 1 -52.67 45.49 79.11
CA MET A 1 -53.08 46.37 80.22
C MET A 1 -54.13 47.33 79.67
N ILE A 2 -55.36 47.23 80.20
CA ILE A 2 -56.28 48.31 80.61
C ILE A 2 -56.03 49.67 79.92
N SER A 3 -56.99 50.40 79.35
CA SER A 3 -58.44 50.29 79.29
C SER A 3 -58.95 51.50 78.48
N ARG A 4 -60.15 51.30 77.94
CA ARG A 4 -61.25 52.25 77.73
C ARG A 4 -61.30 53.44 78.72
N PHE A 5 -61.86 54.58 78.28
CA PHE A 5 -63.09 55.27 78.76
C PHE A 5 -63.14 56.71 78.17
N PHE A 6 -64.17 57.12 77.40
CA PHE A 6 -65.48 57.74 77.75
C PHE A 6 -65.54 59.27 77.51
N LEU A 7 -66.59 59.69 76.78
CA LEU A 7 -67.44 60.91 76.90
C LEU A 7 -66.85 62.32 77.11
N LEU A 8 -67.13 63.27 76.19
CA LEU A 8 -68.21 64.31 76.26
C LEU A 8 -67.92 65.59 75.42
N PHE A 9 -69.00 66.10 74.78
CA PHE A 9 -69.39 67.50 74.49
C PHE A 9 -68.70 68.36 73.40
N ALA A 10 -69.52 68.92 72.49
CA ALA A 10 -69.66 70.37 72.14
C ALA A 10 -69.87 70.72 70.64
N LEU A 11 -70.94 71.52 70.40
CA LEU A 11 -71.17 72.62 69.42
C LEU A 11 -71.23 72.45 67.88
N LEU A 12 -72.43 72.79 67.34
CA LEU A 12 -72.79 73.75 66.27
C LEU A 12 -71.83 74.06 65.09
N LEU A 13 -72.30 73.88 63.84
CA LEU A 13 -72.29 74.88 62.73
C LEU A 13 -73.03 74.37 61.47
N SER A 14 -73.56 75.33 60.71
CA SER A 14 -74.49 75.36 59.58
C SER A 14 -74.20 74.45 58.36
N SER A 15 -75.23 74.05 57.61
CA SER A 15 -75.12 73.66 56.19
C SER A 15 -76.43 73.88 55.42
N PHE A 16 -76.36 74.74 54.39
CA PHE A 16 -77.36 74.84 53.32
C PHE A 16 -77.31 73.57 52.47
N ALA A 17 -78.44 72.90 52.26
CA ALA A 17 -78.57 71.86 51.24
C ALA A 17 -79.01 72.51 49.91
N GLN A 18 -78.20 72.36 48.85
CA GLN A 18 -78.65 72.62 47.48
C GLN A 18 -79.49 71.42 47.00
N ALA A 19 -80.63 71.68 46.38
CA ALA A 19 -81.45 70.67 45.73
C ALA A 19 -80.87 70.31 44.35
N GLU A 20 -80.51 69.05 44.14
CA GLU A 20 -80.14 68.51 42.81
C GLU A 20 -81.36 68.44 41.88
N SER A 21 -81.17 68.73 40.58
CA SER A 21 -82.22 68.61 39.55
C SER A 21 -82.70 67.16 39.39
N LEU A 22 -83.99 66.97 39.09
CA LEU A 22 -84.61 65.64 38.96
C LEU A 22 -83.92 64.79 37.88
N GLU A 23 -83.41 65.43 36.83
CA GLU A 23 -82.69 64.81 35.73
C GLU A 23 -81.35 64.20 36.16
N HIS A 24 -80.62 64.85 37.08
CA HIS A 24 -79.40 64.29 37.67
C HIS A 24 -79.72 63.11 38.59
N ALA A 25 -80.85 63.18 39.32
CA ALA A 25 -81.27 62.10 40.20
C ALA A 25 -81.63 60.80 39.44
N ILE A 26 -82.00 60.90 38.15
CA ILE A 26 -82.34 59.74 37.30
C ILE A 26 -81.19 59.32 36.38
N MET A 27 -80.02 59.97 36.43
CA MET A 27 -78.86 59.56 35.67
C MET A 27 -78.26 58.27 36.26
N PRO A 28 -78.06 57.20 35.46
CA PRO A 28 -77.48 55.95 35.96
C PRO A 28 -76.04 56.08 36.46
N GLY A 29 -75.35 57.17 36.09
CA GLY A 29 -73.97 57.47 36.46
C GLY A 29 -73.42 58.64 35.63
N GLN A 30 -72.22 59.11 36.01
CA GLN A 30 -71.51 60.17 35.27
C GLN A 30 -71.22 59.77 33.83
N LEU A 31 -71.26 60.75 32.92
CA LEU A 31 -70.83 60.56 31.53
C LEU A 31 -69.34 60.23 31.44
N ILE A 32 -68.89 59.68 30.31
CA ILE A 32 -67.46 59.44 30.07
C ILE A 32 -66.68 60.77 29.98
N GLN A 33 -65.37 60.72 30.16
CA GLN A 33 -64.52 61.92 30.12
C GLN A 33 -64.69 62.74 28.82
N GLY A 34 -64.88 62.07 27.67
CA GLY A 34 -65.05 62.73 26.38
C GLY A 34 -66.33 63.54 26.23
N HIS A 35 -67.37 63.24 27.02
CA HIS A 35 -68.70 63.83 26.91
C HIS A 35 -69.12 64.65 28.15
N VAL A 36 -68.22 64.86 29.12
CA VAL A 36 -68.46 65.68 30.34
C VAL A 36 -69.19 67.00 30.04
N LYS A 37 -68.82 67.68 28.96
CA LYS A 37 -69.41 68.97 28.55
C LYS A 37 -70.91 68.92 28.18
N TYR A 38 -71.51 67.73 28.09
CA TYR A 38 -72.91 67.51 27.71
C TYR A 38 -73.75 66.90 28.83
N GLU A 39 -73.21 66.80 30.05
CA GLU A 39 -73.87 66.12 31.17
C GLU A 39 -75.23 66.73 31.54
N ASP A 40 -75.29 68.06 31.54
CA ASP A 40 -76.54 68.79 31.79
C ASP A 40 -77.45 68.88 30.55
N LYS A 41 -77.04 68.31 29.39
CA LYS A 41 -77.71 68.46 28.09
C LYS A 41 -78.21 67.12 27.56
N CYS A 42 -79.10 66.49 28.31
CA CYS A 42 -79.63 65.16 28.04
C CYS A 42 -80.15 65.00 26.59
N GLU A 43 -80.78 66.03 26.02
CA GLU A 43 -81.32 66.05 24.67
C GLU A 43 -80.28 65.93 23.55
N SER A 44 -79.01 66.24 23.85
CA SER A 44 -77.89 66.05 22.91
C SER A 44 -77.63 64.57 22.61
N CYS A 45 -78.03 63.69 23.53
CA CYS A 45 -77.82 62.26 23.41
C CYS A 45 -79.13 61.46 23.45
N HIS A 46 -80.21 61.99 24.01
CA HIS A 46 -81.50 61.32 24.16
C HIS A 46 -82.60 62.02 23.38
N LYS A 47 -83.22 61.30 22.45
CA LYS A 47 -84.41 61.78 21.74
C LYS A 47 -85.66 61.20 22.39
N ARG A 48 -86.52 62.06 22.95
CA ARG A 48 -87.75 61.64 23.63
C ARG A 48 -88.64 60.85 22.66
N PHE A 49 -89.09 59.67 23.11
CA PHE A 49 -89.99 58.76 22.39
C PHE A 49 -89.49 58.23 21.03
N ASP A 50 -88.21 58.43 20.67
CA ASP A 50 -87.62 57.94 19.41
C ASP A 50 -86.26 57.28 19.67
N LYS A 51 -86.30 55.99 20.03
CA LYS A 51 -85.10 55.20 20.34
C LYS A 51 -84.23 54.92 19.11
N ALA A 52 -84.80 54.93 17.90
CA ALA A 52 -84.09 54.63 16.66
C ALA A 52 -83.40 55.88 16.07
N GLY A 53 -84.01 57.06 16.23
CA GLY A 53 -83.41 58.34 15.84
C GLY A 53 -82.24 58.78 16.71
N GLN A 54 -81.95 58.10 17.81
CA GLN A 54 -80.86 58.39 18.73
C GLN A 54 -79.47 58.09 18.12
N ASP A 55 -79.35 57.03 17.31
CA ASP A 55 -78.09 56.67 16.63
C ASP A 55 -77.63 57.76 15.64
N LYS A 56 -78.60 58.47 15.04
CA LYS A 56 -78.30 59.61 14.16
C LYS A 56 -77.63 60.76 14.92
N LEU A 57 -78.07 61.05 16.14
CA LEU A 57 -77.43 62.07 16.99
C LEU A 57 -75.96 61.72 17.27
N CYS A 58 -75.67 60.43 17.50
CA CYS A 58 -74.29 59.95 17.65
C CYS A 58 -73.48 60.17 16.37
N MET A 59 -74.00 59.78 15.20
CA MET A 59 -73.30 59.90 13.91
C MET A 59 -73.14 61.35 13.42
N ASP A 60 -74.06 62.25 13.78
CA ASP A 60 -73.98 63.67 13.44
C ASP A 60 -72.78 64.35 14.15
N CYS A 61 -72.44 63.91 15.36
CA CYS A 61 -71.21 64.27 16.06
C CYS A 61 -70.00 63.42 15.61
N HIS A 62 -70.16 62.11 15.40
CA HIS A 62 -69.12 61.17 14.98
C HIS A 62 -69.13 60.92 13.45
N LYS A 63 -68.90 61.97 12.68
CA LYS A 63 -69.05 61.99 11.21
C LYS A 63 -68.27 60.91 10.46
N ASP A 64 -67.04 60.59 10.90
CA ASP A 64 -66.23 59.54 10.26
C ASP A 64 -66.86 58.15 10.39
N ILE A 65 -67.46 57.85 11.55
CA ILE A 65 -68.18 56.60 11.79
C ILE A 65 -69.48 56.59 10.98
N GLY A 66 -70.19 57.72 10.93
CA GLY A 66 -71.38 57.87 10.07
C GLY A 66 -71.05 57.62 8.59
N ARG A 67 -69.91 58.09 8.10
CA ARG A 67 -69.43 57.81 6.74
C ARG A 67 -69.14 56.32 6.53
N ASP A 68 -68.43 55.68 7.46
CA ASP A 68 -68.13 54.23 7.39
C ASP A 68 -69.41 53.40 7.29
N VAL A 69 -70.39 53.69 8.16
CA VAL A 69 -71.71 53.05 8.17
C VAL A 69 -72.41 53.23 6.82
N LYS A 70 -72.41 54.45 6.28
CA LYS A 70 -73.05 54.77 4.99
C LYS A 70 -72.36 54.11 3.79
N GLU A 71 -71.02 54.13 3.75
CA GLU A 71 -70.21 53.59 2.65
C GLU A 71 -69.95 52.09 2.76
N LYS A 72 -70.40 51.44 3.85
CA LYS A 72 -70.11 50.03 4.16
C LYS A 72 -68.60 49.74 4.21
N LYS A 73 -67.81 50.70 4.69
CA LYS A 73 -66.36 50.59 4.87
C LYS A 73 -66.01 50.47 6.35
N GLY A 74 -64.84 49.92 6.64
CA GLY A 74 -64.38 49.67 8.00
C GLY A 74 -65.31 48.73 8.80
N LEU A 75 -64.97 48.52 10.07
CA LEU A 75 -65.71 47.61 10.94
C LEU A 75 -67.19 48.01 11.11
N HIS A 76 -67.44 49.31 11.39
CA HIS A 76 -68.78 49.83 11.64
C HIS A 76 -69.68 49.72 10.41
N GLY A 77 -69.15 49.90 9.19
CA GLY A 77 -69.93 49.77 7.96
C GLY A 77 -70.16 48.33 7.51
N ARG A 78 -69.15 47.47 7.64
CA ARG A 78 -69.19 46.09 7.10
C ARG A 78 -69.95 45.11 7.97
N GLN A 79 -69.87 45.25 9.30
CA GLN A 79 -70.41 44.24 10.23
C GLN A 79 -71.42 44.78 11.24
N LEU A 80 -71.29 46.05 11.66
CA LEU A 80 -72.05 46.59 12.79
C LEU A 80 -73.11 47.62 12.39
N SER A 81 -73.31 47.87 11.09
CA SER A 81 -74.15 48.95 10.56
C SER A 81 -75.65 48.80 10.88
N THR A 82 -76.08 47.62 11.31
CA THR A 82 -77.48 47.30 11.66
C THR A 82 -77.75 47.28 13.16
N LYS A 83 -76.72 47.38 14.01
CA LYS A 83 -76.87 47.38 15.48
C LYS A 83 -77.04 48.80 16.00
N ALA A 84 -77.87 48.97 17.02
CA ALA A 84 -78.00 50.27 17.66
C ALA A 84 -76.69 50.63 18.38
N CYS A 85 -76.23 51.89 18.28
CA CYS A 85 -74.93 52.30 18.80
C CYS A 85 -74.81 52.01 20.30
N LYS A 86 -75.93 52.17 21.02
CA LYS A 86 -76.04 51.97 22.47
C LYS A 86 -75.78 50.53 22.95
N GLU A 87 -75.93 49.54 22.07
CA GLU A 87 -75.72 48.12 22.42
C GLU A 87 -74.26 47.83 22.75
N CYS A 88 -73.34 48.56 22.11
CA CYS A 88 -71.91 48.42 22.35
C CYS A 88 -71.33 49.62 23.11
N HIS A 89 -71.88 50.83 22.92
CA HIS A 89 -71.39 52.05 23.53
C HIS A 89 -72.39 52.60 24.54
N THR A 90 -71.96 52.75 25.80
CA THR A 90 -72.79 53.37 26.84
C THR A 90 -71.99 54.46 27.52
N ASP A 91 -72.58 55.64 27.64
CA ASP A 91 -71.87 56.82 28.11
C ASP A 91 -71.84 56.96 29.64
N HIS A 92 -72.90 56.53 30.32
CA HIS A 92 -73.07 56.62 31.78
C HIS A 92 -72.23 55.58 32.56
N LYS A 93 -71.01 55.28 32.12
CA LYS A 93 -70.09 54.32 32.77
C LYS A 93 -69.02 55.00 33.64
N GLY A 94 -69.10 56.32 33.80
CA GLY A 94 -68.13 57.12 34.55
C GLY A 94 -66.93 57.55 33.72
N ARG A 95 -66.19 58.53 34.26
CA ARG A 95 -65.11 59.26 33.54
C ARG A 95 -64.04 58.35 32.95
N ALA A 96 -63.66 57.30 33.69
CA ALA A 96 -62.59 56.39 33.31
C ALA A 96 -63.00 55.33 32.27
N ALA A 97 -64.27 55.29 31.84
CA ALA A 97 -64.76 54.27 30.94
C ALA A 97 -64.12 54.37 29.54
N LYS A 98 -63.61 53.24 29.04
CA LYS A 98 -63.12 53.10 27.66
C LYS A 98 -64.28 52.67 26.77
N VAL A 99 -64.66 53.51 25.83
CA VAL A 99 -65.79 53.28 24.92
C VAL A 99 -65.41 52.43 23.71
N VAL A 100 -64.18 52.54 23.23
CA VAL A 100 -63.64 51.69 22.17
C VAL A 100 -63.11 50.42 22.80
N ILE A 101 -63.87 49.33 22.65
CA ILE A 101 -63.49 47.99 23.11
C ILE A 101 -63.14 47.20 21.85
N LEU A 102 -61.85 47.16 21.50
CA LEU A 102 -61.33 46.26 20.48
C LEU A 102 -60.50 45.20 21.19
N ASP A 103 -60.93 43.95 21.10
CA ASP A 103 -60.14 42.82 21.57
C ASP A 103 -59.18 42.40 20.46
N GLU A 104 -57.91 42.76 20.62
CA GLU A 104 -56.84 42.47 19.67
C GLU A 104 -56.66 40.96 19.44
N LYS A 105 -57.07 40.10 20.37
CA LYS A 105 -56.92 38.65 20.25
C LYS A 105 -58.04 38.00 19.45
N THR A 106 -59.24 38.58 19.49
CA THR A 106 -60.43 37.98 18.88
C THR A 106 -60.88 38.71 17.61
N PHE A 107 -60.30 39.88 17.32
CA PHE A 107 -60.59 40.64 16.11
C PHE A 107 -60.23 39.89 14.82
N LYS A 108 -61.16 39.83 13.87
CA LYS A 108 -60.98 39.11 12.60
C LYS A 108 -60.85 40.10 11.45
N HIS A 109 -59.71 40.11 10.77
CA HIS A 109 -59.45 41.02 9.64
C HIS A 109 -60.41 40.86 8.45
N LYS A 110 -61.14 39.74 8.34
CA LYS A 110 -62.24 39.58 7.38
C LYS A 110 -63.37 40.61 7.55
N GLU A 111 -63.46 41.21 8.74
CA GLU A 111 -64.45 42.20 9.14
C GLU A 111 -63.98 43.64 8.82
N ALA A 112 -62.72 43.79 8.38
CA ALA A 112 -62.12 45.04 7.93
C ALA A 112 -61.96 45.10 6.40
N ASP A 113 -61.45 46.21 5.88
CA ASP A 113 -61.27 46.43 4.44
C ASP A 113 -60.03 45.70 3.87
N PHE A 114 -58.99 45.51 4.69
CA PHE A 114 -57.79 44.78 4.28
C PHE A 114 -57.87 43.32 4.74
N GLN A 115 -58.03 42.40 3.79
CA GLN A 115 -58.05 40.96 4.08
C GLN A 115 -56.62 40.42 4.11
N LEU A 116 -56.23 39.83 5.24
CA LEU A 116 -54.96 39.13 5.35
C LEU A 116 -54.97 37.88 4.46
N LYS A 117 -54.01 37.79 3.54
CA LYS A 117 -53.82 36.66 2.61
C LYS A 117 -52.35 36.25 2.56
N GLY A 118 -52.12 34.98 2.20
CA GLY A 118 -50.78 34.41 2.12
C GLY A 118 -50.01 34.61 3.42
N LYS A 119 -48.77 35.08 3.32
CA LYS A 119 -47.88 35.31 4.48
C LYS A 119 -48.41 36.34 5.47
N HIS A 120 -49.28 37.27 5.03
CA HIS A 120 -49.88 38.27 5.92
C HIS A 120 -50.93 37.68 6.87
N ALA A 121 -51.44 36.47 6.59
CA ALA A 121 -52.43 35.78 7.43
C ALA A 121 -51.80 34.82 8.46
N GLU A 122 -50.47 34.70 8.48
CA GLU A 122 -49.76 33.81 9.41
C GLU A 122 -49.67 34.43 10.81
N GLU A 123 -49.74 33.59 11.84
CA GLU A 123 -49.70 34.01 13.25
C GLU A 123 -48.41 34.72 13.66
N THR A 124 -47.37 34.63 12.83
CA THR A 124 -46.10 35.34 13.04
C THR A 124 -46.19 36.84 12.80
N VAL A 125 -47.19 37.31 12.05
CA VAL A 125 -47.41 38.74 11.76
C VAL A 125 -48.16 39.36 12.92
N LYS A 126 -47.53 40.31 13.61
CA LYS A 126 -48.11 40.98 14.77
C LYS A 126 -48.89 42.20 14.32
N CYS A 127 -49.92 42.55 15.08
CA CYS A 127 -50.74 43.74 14.79
C CYS A 127 -49.90 45.02 14.64
N VAL A 128 -48.86 45.18 15.45
CA VAL A 128 -47.96 46.35 15.43
C VAL A 128 -47.11 46.46 14.16
N ASP A 129 -46.97 45.38 13.39
CA ASP A 129 -46.22 45.38 12.14
C ASP A 129 -46.97 46.19 11.05
N CYS A 130 -48.30 46.26 11.16
CA CYS A 130 -49.16 47.05 10.27
C CYS A 130 -49.77 48.29 10.96
N HIS A 131 -50.08 48.19 12.26
CA HIS A 131 -50.75 49.23 13.04
C HIS A 131 -49.78 49.93 13.99
N GLN A 132 -49.37 51.14 13.62
CA GLN A 132 -48.37 51.90 14.38
C GLN A 132 -48.92 52.41 15.72
N PRO A 133 -48.11 52.40 16.81
CA PRO A 133 -48.53 52.94 18.10
C PRO A 133 -48.98 54.40 18.00
N LYS A 134 -50.08 54.75 18.67
CA LYS A 134 -50.74 56.08 18.67
C LYS A 134 -51.41 56.47 17.34
N ALA A 135 -51.26 55.70 16.27
CA ALA A 135 -52.06 55.88 15.05
C ALA A 135 -53.45 55.25 15.22
N LYS A 136 -54.43 55.78 14.49
CA LYS A 136 -55.76 55.13 14.44
C LYS A 136 -55.64 53.86 13.60
N TRP A 137 -56.12 52.74 14.13
CA TRP A 137 -56.10 51.44 13.45
C TRP A 137 -56.70 51.47 12.04
N ARG A 138 -57.72 52.31 11.84
CA ARG A 138 -58.42 52.51 10.56
C ARG A 138 -57.59 53.18 9.46
N ASP A 139 -56.48 53.84 9.81
CA ASP A 139 -55.69 54.64 8.87
C ASP A 139 -54.44 53.88 8.39
N ALA A 140 -54.35 52.56 8.62
CA ALA A 140 -53.23 51.74 8.18
C ALA A 140 -53.14 51.67 6.64
N PRO A 141 -51.94 51.80 6.04
CA PRO A 141 -51.74 51.68 4.59
C PRO A 141 -52.13 50.29 4.05
N ASN A 142 -52.59 50.23 2.80
CA ASN A 142 -53.08 48.99 2.17
C ASN A 142 -52.49 48.66 0.78
N LEU A 143 -51.63 49.52 0.21
CA LEU A 143 -50.91 49.20 -1.02
C LEU A 143 -49.59 48.48 -0.69
N CYS A 144 -49.20 47.51 -1.52
CA CYS A 144 -47.99 46.72 -1.32
C CYS A 144 -46.75 47.61 -1.18
N VAL A 145 -46.61 48.63 -2.03
CA VAL A 145 -45.44 49.53 -2.03
C VAL A 145 -45.39 50.42 -0.80
N ASP A 146 -46.53 50.76 -0.18
CA ASP A 146 -46.54 51.63 1.00
C ASP A 146 -45.88 50.96 2.20
N CYS A 147 -46.00 49.64 2.30
CA CYS A 147 -45.36 48.83 3.33
C CYS A 147 -44.01 48.25 2.88
N HIS A 148 -43.86 47.86 1.60
CA HIS A 148 -42.68 47.14 1.08
C HIS A 148 -41.74 47.98 0.19
N LYS A 149 -41.77 49.31 0.31
CA LYS A 149 -40.93 50.21 -0.49
C LYS A 149 -39.44 49.93 -0.34
N LYS A 150 -38.98 49.61 0.87
CA LYS A 150 -37.56 49.37 1.18
C LYS A 150 -37.09 48.08 0.54
N GLU A 151 -37.92 47.05 0.59
CA GLU A 151 -37.71 45.73 0.01
C GLU A 151 -37.64 45.84 -1.51
N ASP A 152 -38.56 46.58 -2.14
CA ASP A 152 -38.53 46.83 -3.59
C ASP A 152 -37.30 47.65 -4.03
N THR A 153 -36.95 48.70 -3.28
CA THR A 153 -35.75 49.50 -3.57
C THR A 153 -34.48 48.64 -3.49
N LYS A 154 -34.42 47.72 -2.52
CA LYS A 154 -33.29 46.80 -2.38
C LYS A 154 -33.23 45.74 -3.48
N ALA A 155 -34.36 45.20 -3.90
CA ALA A 155 -34.42 44.12 -4.89
C ALA A 155 -34.36 44.62 -6.35
N HIS A 156 -35.05 45.73 -6.64
CA HIS A 156 -35.29 46.22 -8.01
C HIS A 156 -34.84 47.66 -8.23
N GLY A 157 -34.35 48.36 -7.20
CA GLY A 157 -33.94 49.76 -7.30
C GLY A 157 -35.09 50.74 -7.57
N GLY A 158 -36.35 50.34 -7.33
CA GLY A 158 -37.54 51.16 -7.54
C GLY A 158 -37.96 51.33 -9.02
N LYS A 159 -37.43 50.51 -9.93
CA LYS A 159 -37.57 50.71 -11.39
C LYS A 159 -38.73 49.94 -12.04
N LEU A 160 -39.45 49.10 -11.30
CA LEU A 160 -40.45 48.16 -11.85
C LEU A 160 -41.92 48.60 -11.64
N GLY A 161 -42.16 49.80 -11.10
CA GLY A 161 -43.50 50.34 -10.89
C GLY A 161 -44.23 49.75 -9.67
N THR A 162 -45.53 50.01 -9.54
CA THR A 162 -46.34 49.63 -8.35
C THR A 162 -47.14 48.34 -8.52
N ASP A 163 -47.14 47.74 -9.72
CA ASP A 163 -47.91 46.55 -10.04
C ASP A 163 -47.09 45.28 -9.79
N CYS A 164 -46.79 45.03 -8.52
CA CYS A 164 -45.95 43.92 -8.09
C CYS A 164 -46.56 42.55 -8.45
N ALA A 165 -47.89 42.47 -8.59
CA ALA A 165 -48.63 41.25 -8.87
C ALA A 165 -48.35 40.63 -10.25
N LYS A 166 -47.69 41.37 -11.16
CA LYS A 166 -47.21 40.83 -12.44
C LYS A 166 -46.08 39.84 -12.31
N CYS A 167 -45.34 39.92 -11.21
CA CYS A 167 -44.15 39.10 -10.99
C CYS A 167 -44.17 38.40 -9.63
N HIS A 168 -44.87 38.91 -8.62
CA HIS A 168 -44.84 38.36 -7.26
C HIS A 168 -46.23 37.97 -6.78
N THR A 169 -46.29 36.98 -5.90
CA THR A 169 -47.52 36.56 -5.23
C THR A 169 -47.42 36.81 -3.73
N ASP A 170 -48.57 36.94 -3.06
CA ASP A 170 -48.67 37.09 -1.60
C ASP A 170 -48.30 35.81 -0.80
N LYS A 171 -48.06 34.69 -1.50
CA LYS A 171 -47.64 33.40 -0.93
C LYS A 171 -46.14 33.26 -0.81
N ASP A 172 -45.41 33.54 -1.89
CA ASP A 172 -43.95 33.51 -1.92
C ASP A 172 -43.41 34.67 -2.74
N TRP A 173 -42.98 35.71 -2.03
CA TRP A 173 -42.45 36.92 -2.64
C TRP A 173 -41.06 36.72 -3.26
N LYS A 174 -40.32 35.68 -2.84
CA LYS A 174 -38.94 35.46 -3.29
C LYS A 174 -38.88 34.74 -4.63
N VAL A 175 -39.93 34.05 -5.02
CA VAL A 175 -40.03 33.33 -6.30
C VAL A 175 -40.89 34.16 -7.25
N PRO A 176 -40.29 34.80 -8.27
CA PRO A 176 -41.06 35.51 -9.26
C PRO A 176 -41.83 34.53 -10.16
N ASP A 177 -43.12 34.78 -10.36
CA ASP A 177 -44.04 34.01 -11.20
C ASP A 177 -44.18 34.66 -12.58
N PHE A 178 -43.05 34.82 -13.28
CA PHE A 178 -43.01 35.41 -14.62
C PHE A 178 -42.79 34.33 -15.70
N ASP A 179 -43.71 34.28 -16.67
CA ASP A 179 -43.69 33.29 -17.75
C ASP A 179 -42.95 33.80 -18.99
N HIS A 180 -41.72 33.31 -19.19
CA HIS A 180 -40.89 33.65 -20.35
C HIS A 180 -41.38 33.10 -21.69
N SER A 181 -42.28 32.10 -21.70
CA SER A 181 -42.83 31.53 -22.94
C SER A 181 -43.65 32.55 -23.75
N LYS A 182 -44.11 33.61 -23.10
CA LYS A 182 -44.87 34.71 -23.70
C LYS A 182 -43.97 35.77 -24.36
N THR A 183 -42.66 35.57 -24.37
CA THR A 183 -41.67 36.53 -24.88
C THR A 183 -41.05 36.05 -26.20
N LYS A 184 -40.31 36.94 -26.89
CA LYS A 184 -39.60 36.60 -28.14
C LYS A 184 -38.40 35.65 -27.93
N PHE A 185 -37.94 35.49 -26.69
CA PHE A 185 -36.85 34.60 -26.33
C PHE A 185 -37.37 33.59 -25.32
N VAL A 186 -37.87 32.47 -25.85
CA VAL A 186 -38.32 31.34 -25.03
C VAL A 186 -37.09 30.78 -24.32
N LEU A 187 -37.20 30.51 -23.02
CA LEU A 187 -36.11 29.87 -22.29
C LEU A 187 -36.18 28.36 -22.50
N HIS A 188 -35.08 27.78 -22.99
CA HIS A 188 -34.89 26.35 -23.18
C HIS A 188 -33.50 25.93 -22.65
N GLY A 189 -33.34 24.63 -22.41
CA GLY A 189 -32.12 24.06 -21.86
C GLY A 189 -31.70 24.71 -20.54
N LYS A 190 -30.42 25.09 -20.43
CA LYS A 190 -29.85 25.69 -19.21
C LYS A 190 -30.37 27.10 -18.90
N HIS A 191 -30.98 27.78 -19.88
CA HIS A 191 -31.49 29.13 -19.69
C HIS A 191 -32.76 29.17 -18.84
N VAL A 192 -33.50 28.07 -18.71
CA VAL A 192 -34.73 27.99 -17.90
C VAL A 192 -34.48 28.31 -16.43
N SER A 193 -33.32 27.93 -15.90
CA SER A 193 -32.93 28.21 -14.51
C SER A 193 -32.11 29.50 -14.33
N ALA A 194 -31.97 30.31 -15.38
CA ALA A 194 -31.15 31.52 -15.32
C ALA A 194 -31.83 32.59 -14.44
N LYS A 195 -31.03 33.29 -13.63
CA LYS A 195 -31.51 34.46 -12.90
C LYS A 195 -31.79 35.59 -13.90
N CYS A 196 -32.84 36.37 -13.67
CA CYS A 196 -33.20 37.48 -14.56
C CYS A 196 -32.03 38.44 -14.81
N SER A 197 -31.24 38.76 -13.77
CA SER A 197 -30.07 39.65 -13.86
C SER A 197 -28.91 39.09 -14.67
N SER A 198 -28.86 37.78 -14.93
CA SER A 198 -27.86 37.16 -15.79
C SER A 198 -28.08 37.47 -17.26
N CYS A 199 -29.33 37.76 -17.66
CA CYS A 199 -29.70 38.16 -19.02
C CYS A 199 -29.98 39.67 -19.10
N HIS A 200 -30.78 40.19 -18.17
CA HIS A 200 -31.23 41.58 -18.12
C HIS A 200 -30.24 42.46 -17.36
N LEU A 201 -29.12 42.78 -18.01
CA LEU A 201 -28.09 43.65 -17.47
C LEU A 201 -28.69 45.03 -17.10
N ASN A 202 -28.29 45.56 -15.93
CA ASN A 202 -28.76 46.84 -15.38
C ASN A 202 -30.27 46.96 -15.17
N SER A 203 -30.99 45.83 -15.03
CA SER A 203 -32.46 45.79 -14.92
C SER A 203 -33.16 46.34 -16.16
N ASN A 204 -32.54 46.27 -17.34
CA ASN A 204 -33.21 46.54 -18.61
C ASN A 204 -33.90 45.28 -19.13
N TYR A 205 -35.23 45.25 -19.00
CA TYR A 205 -36.07 44.12 -19.39
C TYR A 205 -36.66 44.23 -20.81
N LYS A 206 -36.50 45.37 -21.51
CA LYS A 206 -37.13 45.62 -22.82
C LYS A 206 -36.22 45.33 -24.02
N GLU A 207 -34.91 45.51 -23.89
CA GLU A 207 -33.97 45.51 -25.02
C GLU A 207 -32.77 44.56 -24.81
N THR A 208 -33.01 43.41 -24.21
CA THR A 208 -31.95 42.44 -23.95
C THR A 208 -31.51 41.74 -25.24
N PRO A 209 -30.19 41.67 -25.54
CA PRO A 209 -29.68 40.93 -26.70
C PRO A 209 -30.08 39.45 -26.66
N ILE A 210 -30.42 38.89 -27.82
CA ILE A 210 -30.90 37.50 -27.97
C ILE A 210 -29.97 36.60 -28.79
N LYS A 211 -28.88 37.15 -29.33
CA LYS A 211 -27.88 36.37 -30.09
C LYS A 211 -26.88 35.75 -29.13
N CYS A 212 -26.57 34.46 -29.31
CA CYS A 212 -25.67 33.70 -28.45
C CYS A 212 -24.34 34.42 -28.18
N PHE A 213 -23.68 34.91 -29.23
CA PHE A 213 -22.39 35.59 -29.11
C PHE A 213 -22.45 36.88 -28.30
N GLU A 214 -23.55 37.64 -28.35
CA GLU A 214 -23.66 38.92 -27.62
C GLU A 214 -23.68 38.69 -26.10
N CYS A 215 -24.25 37.58 -25.65
CA CYS A 215 -24.23 37.18 -24.24
C CYS A 215 -22.97 36.41 -23.86
N HIS A 216 -22.48 35.54 -24.76
CA HIS A 216 -21.42 34.56 -24.48
C HIS A 216 -20.07 34.90 -25.12
N LYS A 217 -19.84 36.15 -25.52
CA LYS A 217 -18.56 36.63 -26.07
C LYS A 217 -17.37 36.26 -25.18
N LYS A 218 -17.51 36.42 -23.86
CA LYS A 218 -16.45 36.08 -22.90
C LYS A 218 -16.20 34.57 -22.81
N ASP A 219 -17.24 33.76 -22.99
CA ASP A 219 -17.11 32.31 -22.98
C ASP A 219 -16.38 31.83 -24.24
N ASP A 220 -16.70 32.41 -25.40
CA ASP A 220 -16.00 32.12 -26.66
C ASP A 220 -14.54 32.62 -26.63
N ASP A 221 -14.29 33.82 -26.09
CA ASP A 221 -12.93 34.34 -25.89
C ASP A 221 -12.09 33.36 -25.07
N LYS A 222 -12.67 32.81 -23.99
CA LYS A 222 -11.97 31.86 -23.11
C LYS A 222 -11.79 30.48 -23.74
N ALA A 223 -12.78 29.99 -24.49
CA ALA A 223 -12.78 28.63 -25.02
C ALA A 223 -12.06 28.51 -26.37
N HIS A 224 -12.24 29.51 -27.23
CA HIS A 224 -11.85 29.46 -28.64
C HIS A 224 -10.97 30.63 -29.08
N ASN A 225 -10.80 31.68 -28.26
CA ASN A 225 -10.10 32.91 -28.64
C ASN A 225 -10.61 33.50 -29.98
N ARG A 226 -11.93 33.41 -30.24
CA ARG A 226 -12.59 33.87 -31.48
C ARG A 226 -12.14 33.17 -32.77
N VAL A 227 -11.49 32.02 -32.68
CA VAL A 227 -10.98 31.28 -33.85
C VAL A 227 -12.11 30.71 -34.73
N PHE A 228 -13.32 30.51 -34.19
CA PHE A 228 -14.41 29.82 -34.92
C PHE A 228 -15.60 30.71 -35.32
N GLY A 229 -15.47 32.04 -35.21
CA GLY A 229 -16.51 33.00 -35.61
C GLY A 229 -17.70 33.10 -34.63
N THR A 230 -18.78 33.76 -35.04
CA THR A 230 -19.90 34.14 -34.15
C THR A 230 -21.15 33.24 -34.26
N LYS A 231 -21.16 32.28 -35.18
CA LYS A 231 -22.26 31.34 -35.40
C LYS A 231 -22.14 30.13 -34.47
N CYS A 232 -22.32 30.35 -33.17
CA CYS A 232 -22.11 29.34 -32.14
C CYS A 232 -23.03 28.11 -32.33
N GLU A 233 -24.23 28.32 -32.87
CA GLU A 233 -25.29 27.33 -33.05
C GLU A 233 -24.99 26.22 -34.07
N THR A 234 -23.97 26.40 -34.92
CA THR A 234 -23.49 25.36 -35.83
C THR A 234 -22.79 24.22 -35.09
N CYS A 235 -22.24 24.52 -33.91
CA CYS A 235 -21.48 23.58 -33.09
C CYS A 235 -22.16 23.30 -31.76
N HIS A 236 -22.73 24.32 -31.11
CA HIS A 236 -23.23 24.23 -29.73
C HIS A 236 -24.76 24.31 -29.67
N GLY A 237 -25.32 23.65 -28.65
CA GLY A 237 -26.71 23.80 -28.22
C GLY A 237 -26.82 24.59 -26.92
N ASP A 238 -28.04 24.89 -26.52
CA ASP A 238 -28.42 25.62 -25.31
C ASP A 238 -28.55 24.73 -24.06
N ASP A 239 -28.45 23.41 -24.22
CA ASP A 239 -28.36 22.44 -23.11
C ASP A 239 -26.98 22.43 -22.42
N GLY A 240 -25.99 23.08 -23.03
CA GLY A 240 -24.67 23.33 -22.46
C GLY A 240 -23.54 23.24 -23.50
N TRP A 241 -22.52 24.09 -23.34
CA TRP A 241 -21.40 24.23 -24.29
C TRP A 241 -20.66 22.93 -24.63
N LYS A 242 -20.63 21.96 -23.72
CA LYS A 242 -19.94 20.67 -23.88
C LYS A 242 -20.87 19.51 -24.18
N VAL A 243 -22.17 19.75 -24.23
CA VAL A 243 -23.19 18.70 -24.40
C VAL A 243 -23.54 18.64 -25.88
N GLY A 244 -23.33 17.47 -26.50
CA GLY A 244 -23.80 17.20 -27.86
C GLY A 244 -23.30 18.19 -28.90
N ILE A 245 -21.98 18.40 -29.00
CA ILE A 245 -21.39 19.21 -30.07
C ILE A 245 -21.86 18.65 -31.42
N LYS A 246 -22.57 19.48 -32.20
CA LYS A 246 -23.27 19.06 -33.42
C LYS A 246 -22.30 18.75 -34.57
N PHE A 247 -21.15 19.42 -34.58
CA PHE A 247 -20.11 19.27 -35.59
C PHE A 247 -19.35 17.96 -35.40
N ASN A 248 -19.21 17.18 -36.47
CA ASN A 248 -18.49 15.91 -36.48
C ASN A 248 -17.52 15.86 -37.66
N HIS A 249 -16.22 15.76 -37.35
CA HIS A 249 -15.15 15.79 -38.36
C HIS A 249 -15.22 14.64 -39.38
N ASP A 250 -15.70 13.45 -38.96
CA ASP A 250 -15.80 12.27 -39.83
C ASP A 250 -16.96 12.37 -40.82
N ARG A 251 -18.03 13.08 -40.45
CA ARG A 251 -19.24 13.25 -41.27
C ARG A 251 -19.17 14.52 -42.12
N ASP A 252 -18.73 15.61 -41.51
CA ASP A 252 -18.84 16.96 -42.08
C ASP A 252 -17.58 17.36 -42.89
N THR A 253 -16.53 16.53 -42.91
CA THR A 253 -15.28 16.80 -43.62
C THR A 253 -14.74 15.59 -44.38
N LYS A 254 -13.75 15.80 -45.26
CA LYS A 254 -13.03 14.72 -45.98
C LYS A 254 -11.91 14.06 -45.16
N PHE A 255 -11.64 14.54 -43.95
CA PHE A 255 -10.55 14.06 -43.12
C PHE A 255 -11.11 13.46 -41.83
N ALA A 256 -11.28 12.15 -41.76
CA ALA A 256 -11.79 11.51 -40.56
C ALA A 256 -10.73 11.54 -39.44
N LEU A 257 -11.11 12.02 -38.26
CA LEU A 257 -10.24 12.01 -37.08
C LEU A 257 -10.27 10.61 -36.46
N LYS A 258 -9.24 9.83 -36.76
CA LYS A 258 -9.08 8.49 -36.22
C LYS A 258 -8.27 8.51 -34.92
N GLU A 259 -8.60 7.58 -34.03
CA GLU A 259 -7.80 7.28 -32.84
C GLU A 259 -7.54 8.52 -31.96
N LYS A 260 -6.29 8.74 -31.52
CA LYS A 260 -5.90 9.88 -30.67
C LYS A 260 -6.17 11.25 -31.28
N HIS A 261 -6.31 11.36 -32.60
CA HIS A 261 -6.68 12.62 -33.24
C HIS A 261 -8.16 12.98 -32.98
N ARG A 262 -9.01 12.01 -32.64
CA ARG A 262 -10.42 12.26 -32.25
C ARG A 262 -10.52 13.03 -30.93
N ASP A 263 -9.53 12.87 -30.05
CA ASP A 263 -9.43 13.57 -28.77
C ASP A 263 -8.75 14.94 -28.90
N ALA A 264 -8.24 15.29 -30.09
CA ALA A 264 -7.52 16.54 -30.30
C ALA A 264 -8.47 17.73 -30.24
N LYS A 265 -8.04 18.82 -29.59
CA LYS A 265 -8.77 20.08 -29.63
C LYS A 265 -8.71 20.65 -31.04
N CYS A 266 -9.82 21.23 -31.50
CA CYS A 266 -9.90 21.86 -32.83
C CYS A 266 -8.78 22.87 -33.06
N SER A 267 -8.45 23.67 -32.02
CA SER A 267 -7.41 24.71 -32.06
C SER A 267 -5.98 24.18 -32.19
N THR A 268 -5.75 22.88 -31.94
CA THR A 268 -4.45 22.23 -32.15
C THR A 268 -4.12 22.18 -33.64
N CYS A 269 -5.14 22.02 -34.48
CA CYS A 269 -4.99 21.95 -35.94
C CYS A 269 -5.41 23.28 -36.59
N HIS A 270 -6.57 23.82 -36.23
CA HIS A 270 -7.12 25.04 -36.81
C HIS A 270 -6.72 26.27 -35.99
N LYS A 271 -5.72 27.00 -36.47
CA LYS A 271 -5.28 28.27 -35.86
C LYS A 271 -6.07 29.46 -36.40
N VAL A 272 -6.64 29.33 -37.59
CA VAL A 272 -7.44 30.36 -38.26
C VAL A 272 -8.76 29.75 -38.75
N ALA A 273 -9.84 30.52 -38.60
CA ALA A 273 -11.16 30.15 -39.11
C ALA A 273 -11.10 29.85 -40.61
N GLY A 274 -11.51 28.65 -41.03
CA GLY A 274 -11.64 28.30 -42.46
C GLY A 274 -10.34 27.91 -43.18
N GLU A 275 -9.22 27.74 -42.47
CA GLU A 275 -7.97 27.24 -43.06
C GLU A 275 -8.10 25.80 -43.57
N LYS A 276 -7.64 25.53 -44.80
CA LYS A 276 -7.57 24.19 -45.38
C LYS A 276 -6.20 23.57 -45.10
N LEU A 277 -6.16 22.59 -44.22
CA LEU A 277 -4.94 21.86 -43.85
C LEU A 277 -4.68 20.68 -44.80
N LEU A 278 -3.41 20.36 -45.04
CA LEU A 278 -2.99 19.14 -45.73
C LEU A 278 -3.18 17.93 -44.80
N SER A 279 -3.56 16.78 -45.37
CA SER A 279 -3.92 15.57 -44.64
C SER A 279 -2.80 14.52 -44.52
N THR A 280 -1.57 14.84 -44.91
CA THR A 280 -0.44 13.89 -44.83
C THR A 280 0.18 13.93 -43.43
N CYS A 281 0.69 12.79 -42.95
CA CYS A 281 1.30 12.73 -41.61
C CYS A 281 2.46 13.73 -41.49
N VAL A 282 3.32 13.78 -42.51
CA VAL A 282 4.48 14.67 -42.56
C VAL A 282 4.11 16.15 -42.63
N SER A 283 2.95 16.54 -43.18
CA SER A 283 2.58 17.96 -43.21
C SER A 283 2.34 18.55 -41.82
N CYS A 284 1.98 17.71 -40.85
CA CYS A 284 1.78 18.10 -39.46
C CYS A 284 2.92 17.66 -38.53
N HIS A 285 3.53 16.50 -38.79
CA HIS A 285 4.51 15.86 -37.89
C HIS A 285 5.96 15.90 -38.39
N LYS A 286 6.30 16.84 -39.29
CA LYS A 286 7.66 16.94 -39.85
C LYS A 286 8.75 17.15 -38.78
N LYS A 287 8.45 17.88 -37.72
CA LYS A 287 9.44 18.19 -36.65
C LYS A 287 9.58 17.06 -35.65
N GLU A 288 8.55 16.22 -35.56
CA GLU A 288 8.43 15.07 -34.69
C GLU A 288 9.02 13.80 -35.31
N ASP A 289 9.35 13.83 -36.61
CA ASP A 289 10.02 12.71 -37.28
C ASP A 289 11.47 12.56 -36.80
N ILE A 290 11.65 11.61 -35.88
CA ILE A 290 12.97 11.23 -35.37
C ILE A 290 13.85 10.63 -36.45
N HIS A 291 13.32 10.13 -37.57
CA HIS A 291 14.11 9.53 -38.66
C HIS A 291 14.69 10.57 -39.62
N LYS A 292 14.29 11.84 -39.48
CA LYS A 292 14.75 12.95 -40.32
C LYS A 292 14.54 12.69 -41.83
N GLY A 293 13.44 12.03 -42.17
CA GLY A 293 13.05 11.71 -43.55
C GLY A 293 13.75 10.50 -44.17
N SER A 294 14.60 9.76 -43.43
CA SER A 294 15.35 8.62 -44.00
C SER A 294 14.46 7.43 -44.38
N LEU A 295 13.22 7.37 -43.88
CA LEU A 295 12.25 6.30 -44.13
C LEU A 295 11.07 6.71 -45.03
N GLY A 296 11.09 7.93 -45.60
CA GLY A 296 10.02 8.46 -46.46
C GLY A 296 8.73 8.86 -45.74
N ASP A 297 7.67 9.15 -46.51
CA ASP A 297 6.43 9.77 -46.00
C ASP A 297 5.34 8.74 -45.59
N LYS A 298 5.57 7.45 -45.81
CA LYS A 298 4.63 6.37 -45.47
C LYS A 298 4.78 5.92 -44.02
N CYS A 299 4.60 6.87 -43.09
CA CYS A 299 4.74 6.58 -41.66
C CYS A 299 3.82 5.44 -41.18
N GLY A 300 2.66 5.29 -41.83
CA GLY A 300 1.63 4.28 -41.57
C GLY A 300 2.07 2.82 -41.78
N ASP A 301 3.16 2.57 -42.50
CA ASP A 301 3.68 1.22 -42.74
C ASP A 301 4.32 0.64 -41.46
N CYS A 302 4.78 1.51 -40.56
CA CYS A 302 5.42 1.13 -39.30
C CYS A 302 4.63 1.64 -38.10
N HIS A 303 4.21 2.91 -38.12
CA HIS A 303 3.57 3.59 -37.01
C HIS A 303 2.06 3.65 -37.18
N ASN A 304 1.34 3.56 -36.06
CA ASN A 304 -0.10 3.79 -36.02
C ASN A 304 -0.42 5.02 -35.16
N ALA A 305 -1.58 5.63 -35.39
CA ALA A 305 -2.02 6.83 -34.69
C ALA A 305 -2.44 6.59 -33.21
N ILE A 306 -2.46 5.33 -32.73
CA ILE A 306 -2.82 4.97 -31.35
C ILE A 306 -1.57 4.97 -30.46
N ASN A 307 -0.52 4.29 -30.91
CA ASN A 307 0.75 4.14 -30.21
C ASN A 307 1.91 4.38 -31.18
N TRP A 308 2.17 5.66 -31.47
CA TRP A 308 3.24 6.10 -32.36
C TRP A 308 4.62 5.60 -31.94
N LYS A 309 4.85 5.44 -30.63
CA LYS A 309 6.15 5.05 -30.05
C LYS A 309 6.50 3.58 -30.27
N SER A 310 5.55 2.75 -30.72
CA SER A 310 5.78 1.33 -30.96
C SER A 310 5.32 0.99 -32.37
N PRO A 311 6.26 0.72 -33.30
CA PRO A 311 5.90 0.25 -34.62
C PRO A 311 5.11 -1.05 -34.48
N LYS A 312 3.90 -1.11 -35.03
CA LYS A 312 3.00 -2.26 -34.80
C LYS A 312 3.34 -3.45 -35.69
N ASP A 313 3.90 -3.16 -36.88
CA ASP A 313 3.93 -4.12 -37.97
C ASP A 313 5.34 -4.43 -38.49
N PHE A 314 6.38 -3.82 -37.90
CA PHE A 314 7.76 -4.16 -38.22
C PHE A 314 8.24 -5.36 -37.37
N ASP A 315 8.53 -6.47 -38.02
CA ASP A 315 8.99 -7.71 -37.41
C ASP A 315 10.33 -8.11 -38.02
N HIS A 316 11.40 -8.07 -37.22
CA HIS A 316 12.74 -8.47 -37.67
C HIS A 316 12.80 -9.90 -38.23
N ALA A 317 11.92 -10.81 -37.79
CA ALA A 317 11.87 -12.17 -38.32
C ALA A 317 11.21 -12.27 -39.71
N LYS A 318 10.39 -11.30 -40.10
CA LYS A 318 9.70 -11.25 -41.40
C LYS A 318 10.39 -10.32 -42.39
N ASP A 319 10.77 -9.15 -41.91
CA ASP A 319 11.22 -8.03 -42.74
C ASP A 319 12.74 -7.96 -42.89
N THR A 320 13.48 -8.78 -42.13
CA THR A 320 14.95 -8.80 -42.15
C THR A 320 15.51 -10.22 -42.12
N ARG A 321 16.82 -10.34 -42.36
CA ARG A 321 17.57 -11.60 -42.24
C ARG A 321 18.03 -11.93 -40.81
N TYR A 322 17.74 -11.07 -39.84
CA TYR A 322 18.22 -11.20 -38.47
C TYR A 322 17.04 -11.24 -37.49
N PRO A 323 16.46 -12.43 -37.24
CA PRO A 323 15.36 -12.55 -36.28
C PRO A 323 15.84 -12.25 -34.87
N LEU A 324 15.14 -11.35 -34.17
CA LEU A 324 15.40 -11.11 -32.75
C LEU A 324 14.89 -12.30 -31.93
N LEU A 325 15.81 -13.02 -31.32
CA LEU A 325 15.53 -14.21 -30.51
C LEU A 325 15.77 -13.94 -29.02
N GLY A 326 15.09 -14.72 -28.17
CA GLY A 326 15.23 -14.64 -26.71
C GLY A 326 15.06 -13.22 -26.17
N LYS A 327 16.04 -12.76 -25.38
CA LYS A 327 16.00 -11.43 -24.74
C LYS A 327 16.12 -10.26 -25.72
N HIS A 328 16.55 -10.49 -26.95
CA HIS A 328 16.65 -9.45 -27.98
C HIS A 328 15.28 -9.05 -28.53
N LYS A 329 14.22 -9.85 -28.34
CA LYS A 329 12.85 -9.52 -28.80
C LYS A 329 12.29 -8.22 -28.24
N VAL A 330 12.78 -7.79 -27.08
CA VAL A 330 12.37 -6.56 -26.40
C VAL A 330 13.45 -5.48 -26.44
N ALA A 331 14.53 -5.71 -27.20
CA ALA A 331 15.57 -4.71 -27.38
C ALA A 331 15.01 -3.52 -28.14
N ARG A 332 15.38 -2.31 -27.71
CA ARG A 332 15.05 -1.09 -28.45
C ARG A 332 15.93 -0.98 -29.68
N CYS A 333 15.42 -0.40 -30.78
CA CYS A 333 16.16 -0.25 -32.03
C CYS A 333 17.51 0.49 -31.84
N ASP A 334 17.55 1.50 -30.97
CA ASP A 334 18.74 2.31 -30.66
C ASP A 334 19.83 1.54 -29.89
N ALA A 335 19.50 0.40 -29.28
CA ALA A 335 20.48 -0.47 -28.65
C ALA A 335 21.40 -1.15 -29.67
N CYS A 336 20.91 -1.39 -30.89
CA CYS A 336 21.67 -2.03 -31.97
C CYS A 336 22.09 -1.02 -33.04
N HIS A 337 21.21 -0.08 -33.39
CA HIS A 337 21.47 0.96 -34.40
C HIS A 337 22.03 2.25 -33.77
N THR A 338 23.26 2.17 -33.26
CA THR A 338 23.89 3.23 -32.46
C THR A 338 24.44 4.40 -33.28
N THR A 339 24.67 4.23 -34.58
CA THR A 339 25.23 5.26 -35.48
C THR A 339 24.20 6.25 -36.04
N GLY A 340 23.00 6.29 -35.46
CA GLY A 340 21.91 7.15 -35.93
C GLY A 340 21.29 6.68 -37.25
N HIS A 341 20.27 7.42 -37.70
CA HIS A 341 19.18 7.17 -38.67
C HIS A 341 19.50 6.53 -40.05
N ASP A 342 20.77 6.21 -40.30
CA ASP A 342 21.22 5.30 -41.34
C ASP A 342 21.18 3.87 -40.77
N TYR A 343 20.06 3.17 -40.95
CA TYR A 343 19.93 1.74 -40.63
C TYR A 343 20.83 0.88 -41.55
N LYS A 344 22.14 1.08 -41.49
CA LYS A 344 23.17 0.34 -42.25
C LYS A 344 23.22 -1.11 -41.78
N LYS A 345 23.73 -1.98 -42.66
CA LYS A 345 23.95 -3.41 -42.38
C LYS A 345 24.88 -3.56 -41.17
N LEU A 346 24.34 -4.07 -40.06
CA LEU A 346 25.09 -4.43 -38.85
C LEU A 346 25.70 -5.84 -39.00
N PRO A 347 26.81 -6.14 -38.31
CA PRO A 347 27.28 -7.50 -38.11
C PRO A 347 26.20 -8.35 -37.42
N MET A 348 26.03 -9.60 -37.86
CA MET A 348 25.01 -10.52 -37.35
C MET A 348 25.58 -11.57 -36.37
N ASP A 349 26.87 -11.49 -36.02
CA ASP A 349 27.48 -12.41 -35.04
C ASP A 349 27.43 -11.85 -33.62
N CYS A 350 27.18 -12.72 -32.64
CA CYS A 350 27.06 -12.34 -31.22
C CYS A 350 28.30 -11.59 -30.72
N TYR A 351 29.50 -12.05 -31.12
CA TYR A 351 30.76 -11.49 -30.64
C TYR A 351 30.96 -10.03 -31.09
N SER A 352 30.62 -9.67 -32.33
CA SER A 352 30.77 -8.30 -32.81
C SER A 352 29.99 -7.28 -31.96
N CYS A 353 28.83 -7.67 -31.43
CA CYS A 353 28.03 -6.82 -30.55
C CYS A 353 28.46 -6.93 -29.06
N HIS A 354 28.86 -8.12 -28.61
CA HIS A 354 29.15 -8.40 -27.18
C HIS A 354 30.65 -8.55 -26.84
N LYS A 355 31.53 -8.03 -27.70
CA LYS A 355 32.98 -8.11 -27.52
C LYS A 355 33.43 -7.52 -26.17
N GLY A 356 32.81 -6.42 -25.74
CA GLY A 356 33.17 -5.75 -24.49
C GLY A 356 32.82 -6.58 -23.26
N GLU A 357 31.66 -7.22 -23.27
CA GLU A 357 31.18 -8.13 -22.24
C GLU A 357 32.00 -9.41 -22.19
N ASP A 358 32.31 -10.00 -23.35
CA ASP A 358 33.19 -11.17 -23.44
C ASP A 358 34.58 -10.87 -22.88
N GLN A 359 35.16 -9.70 -23.21
CA GLN A 359 36.46 -9.31 -22.67
C GLN A 359 36.45 -9.16 -21.15
N LYS A 360 35.34 -8.70 -20.54
CA LYS A 360 35.22 -8.57 -19.09
C LYS A 360 35.12 -9.91 -18.37
N ILE A 361 34.34 -10.85 -18.92
CA ILE A 361 34.02 -12.12 -18.26
C ILE A 361 35.02 -13.21 -18.64
N HIS A 362 35.29 -13.37 -19.94
CA HIS A 362 36.08 -14.45 -20.52
C HIS A 362 37.51 -14.04 -20.89
N LYS A 363 37.81 -12.73 -20.93
CA LYS A 363 39.13 -12.18 -21.31
C LYS A 363 39.59 -12.64 -22.70
N GLY A 364 38.65 -12.92 -23.61
CA GLY A 364 38.93 -13.40 -24.97
C GLY A 364 39.41 -14.85 -25.07
N ASN A 365 39.26 -15.65 -24.02
CA ASN A 365 39.78 -17.02 -23.98
C ASN A 365 38.86 -18.09 -24.62
N TYR A 366 37.61 -17.74 -24.93
CA TYR A 366 36.55 -18.71 -25.26
C TYR A 366 36.04 -18.60 -26.72
N GLY A 367 36.76 -17.90 -27.60
CA GLY A 367 36.45 -17.79 -29.03
C GLY A 367 35.26 -16.87 -29.33
N ARG A 368 34.83 -16.84 -30.62
CA ARG A 368 33.74 -15.96 -31.11
C ARG A 368 32.38 -16.64 -31.26
N ASN A 369 32.36 -17.98 -31.24
CA ASN A 369 31.13 -18.77 -31.43
C ASN A 369 30.45 -18.96 -30.08
N CYS A 370 29.84 -17.89 -29.58
CA CYS A 370 29.21 -17.84 -28.27
C CYS A 370 28.09 -18.87 -28.13
N GLU A 371 27.40 -19.17 -29.23
CA GLU A 371 26.28 -20.12 -29.34
C GLU A 371 26.64 -21.57 -29.02
N ASN A 372 27.94 -21.93 -29.06
CA ASN A 372 28.40 -23.24 -28.62
C ASN A 372 28.29 -23.43 -27.10
N CYS A 373 28.24 -22.33 -26.35
CA CYS A 373 28.28 -22.32 -24.90
C CYS A 373 27.07 -21.65 -24.27
N HIS A 374 26.54 -20.60 -24.88
CA HIS A 374 25.46 -19.78 -24.35
C HIS A 374 24.26 -19.79 -25.28
N LYS A 375 23.07 -19.64 -24.69
CA LYS A 375 21.82 -19.47 -25.43
C LYS A 375 21.30 -18.05 -25.27
N GLU A 376 20.79 -17.46 -26.34
CA GLU A 376 20.27 -16.09 -26.39
C GLU A 376 19.01 -15.87 -25.53
N THR A 377 18.39 -16.96 -25.07
CA THR A 377 17.30 -16.93 -24.08
C THR A 377 17.81 -16.78 -22.65
N ASP A 378 18.91 -17.44 -22.29
CA ASP A 378 19.53 -17.35 -20.98
C ASP A 378 21.06 -17.53 -21.04
N TRP A 379 21.77 -16.41 -20.98
CA TRP A 379 23.23 -16.39 -21.05
C TRP A 379 23.91 -16.99 -19.82
N LYS A 380 23.22 -17.10 -18.68
CA LYS A 380 23.76 -17.71 -17.46
C LYS A 380 23.78 -19.24 -17.57
N GLN A 381 22.91 -19.80 -18.39
CA GLN A 381 22.89 -21.23 -18.64
C GLN A 381 23.97 -21.59 -19.67
N ILE A 382 24.90 -22.45 -19.25
CA ILE A 382 25.90 -23.02 -20.13
C ILE A 382 25.32 -24.27 -20.77
N VAL A 383 25.17 -24.28 -22.09
CA VAL A 383 24.65 -25.42 -22.87
C VAL A 383 25.77 -26.37 -23.33
N PHE A 384 27.02 -25.94 -23.23
CA PHE A 384 28.17 -26.77 -23.58
C PHE A 384 28.27 -28.00 -22.66
N ASN A 385 28.30 -29.19 -23.27
CA ASN A 385 28.46 -30.45 -22.55
C ASN A 385 29.81 -31.11 -22.92
N HIS A 386 30.70 -31.16 -21.94
CA HIS A 386 32.06 -31.69 -22.09
C HIS A 386 32.09 -33.18 -22.48
N ASP A 387 31.09 -33.96 -22.05
CA ASP A 387 31.02 -35.41 -22.31
C ASP A 387 30.61 -35.75 -23.74
N VAL A 388 29.98 -34.80 -24.43
CA VAL A 388 29.53 -34.93 -25.82
C VAL A 388 30.53 -34.27 -26.76
N ALA A 389 30.99 -33.07 -26.39
CA ALA A 389 31.84 -32.25 -27.24
C ALA A 389 33.32 -32.66 -27.20
N THR A 390 33.75 -33.45 -26.22
CA THR A 390 35.18 -33.80 -26.05
C THR A 390 35.37 -35.28 -25.68
N LYS A 391 36.62 -35.75 -25.74
CA LYS A 391 37.00 -37.12 -25.35
C LYS A 391 37.13 -37.32 -23.83
N TYR A 392 37.26 -36.25 -23.06
CA TYR A 392 37.47 -36.33 -21.61
C TYR A 392 36.12 -36.13 -20.91
N LYS A 393 35.62 -37.14 -20.19
CA LYS A 393 34.32 -37.03 -19.51
C LYS A 393 34.50 -36.43 -18.13
N LEU A 394 33.74 -35.38 -17.80
CA LEU A 394 33.78 -34.80 -16.46
C LEU A 394 32.94 -35.67 -15.54
N LEU A 395 33.56 -36.36 -14.60
CA LEU A 395 32.85 -37.24 -13.66
C LEU A 395 32.66 -36.57 -12.30
N PHE A 396 31.48 -36.79 -11.71
CA PHE A 396 31.11 -36.36 -10.35
C PHE A 396 31.51 -34.90 -10.06
N LYS A 397 32.41 -34.66 -9.09
CA LYS A 397 32.78 -33.31 -8.66
C LYS A 397 33.46 -32.48 -9.74
N HIS A 398 34.08 -33.11 -10.74
CA HIS A 398 34.67 -32.38 -11.87
C HIS A 398 33.62 -31.71 -12.78
N ARG A 399 32.34 -32.15 -12.75
CA ARG A 399 31.26 -31.47 -13.49
C ARG A 399 30.92 -30.09 -12.91
N GLU A 400 31.19 -29.89 -11.63
CA GLU A 400 30.90 -28.64 -10.91
C GLU A 400 32.05 -27.63 -11.04
N VAL A 401 33.20 -28.03 -11.60
CA VAL A 401 34.39 -27.19 -11.70
C VAL A 401 34.26 -26.23 -12.88
N LYS A 402 34.61 -24.96 -12.63
CA LYS A 402 34.65 -23.93 -13.69
C LYS A 402 35.77 -24.21 -14.68
N CYS A 403 35.52 -23.92 -15.97
CA CYS A 403 36.46 -24.18 -17.06
C CYS A 403 37.85 -23.58 -16.84
N ASP A 404 37.95 -22.37 -16.25
CA ASP A 404 39.22 -21.67 -16.00
C ASP A 404 40.12 -22.34 -14.96
N LYS A 405 39.57 -23.26 -14.16
CA LYS A 405 40.36 -24.07 -13.21
C LYS A 405 41.14 -25.18 -13.89
N CYS A 406 40.65 -25.64 -15.04
CA CYS A 406 41.34 -26.64 -15.87
C CYS A 406 42.10 -25.96 -17.01
N HIS A 407 41.48 -24.97 -17.66
CA HIS A 407 42.02 -24.27 -18.82
C HIS A 407 42.65 -22.93 -18.43
N ALA A 408 43.99 -22.90 -18.40
CA ALA A 408 44.74 -21.67 -18.20
C ALA A 408 44.86 -20.92 -19.53
N GLY A 409 43.92 -20.01 -19.82
CA GLY A 409 43.91 -19.20 -21.04
C GLY A 409 42.97 -19.75 -22.12
N LYS A 410 43.38 -19.66 -23.39
CA LYS A 410 42.53 -20.02 -24.54
C LYS A 410 42.12 -21.49 -24.50
N VAL A 411 40.82 -21.76 -24.40
CA VAL A 411 40.29 -23.12 -24.17
C VAL A 411 40.45 -24.04 -25.39
N TYR A 412 40.47 -23.47 -26.59
CA TYR A 412 40.63 -24.23 -27.83
C TYR A 412 42.11 -24.44 -28.15
N GLY A 413 42.49 -25.70 -28.42
CA GLY A 413 43.86 -26.09 -28.79
C GLY A 413 44.79 -26.43 -27.62
N GLN A 414 44.26 -26.57 -26.40
CA GLN A 414 45.05 -26.99 -25.24
C GLN A 414 45.08 -28.51 -25.10
N ASN A 415 46.28 -29.05 -24.89
CA ASN A 415 46.49 -30.46 -24.51
C ASN A 415 46.74 -30.55 -23.01
N LEU A 416 45.65 -30.63 -22.23
CA LEU A 416 45.73 -30.81 -20.78
C LEU A 416 46.01 -32.27 -20.42
N SER A 417 46.81 -32.48 -19.36
CA SER A 417 47.01 -33.82 -18.80
C SER A 417 45.72 -34.34 -18.16
N GLN A 418 45.46 -35.63 -18.33
CA GLN A 418 44.34 -36.34 -17.70
C GLN A 418 44.77 -37.07 -16.42
N ASN A 419 46.05 -37.02 -16.05
CA ASN A 419 46.55 -37.65 -14.84
C ASN A 419 46.14 -36.84 -13.60
N CYS A 420 45.52 -37.49 -12.62
CA CYS A 420 45.02 -36.84 -11.40
C CYS A 420 46.11 -36.03 -10.68
N TYR A 421 47.32 -36.61 -10.58
CA TYR A 421 48.45 -35.98 -9.89
C TYR A 421 48.88 -34.65 -10.53
N ASP A 422 48.83 -34.52 -11.85
CA ASP A 422 49.31 -33.32 -12.53
C ASP A 422 48.44 -32.09 -12.17
N CYS A 423 47.15 -32.31 -11.93
CA CYS A 423 46.23 -31.27 -11.47
C CYS A 423 46.21 -31.14 -9.94
N HIS A 424 46.34 -32.25 -9.21
CA HIS A 424 46.15 -32.31 -7.76
C HIS A 424 47.44 -32.40 -6.94
N LYS A 425 48.62 -32.20 -7.53
CA LYS A 425 49.90 -32.18 -6.82
C LYS A 425 49.86 -31.30 -5.57
N LYS A 426 49.28 -30.09 -5.66
CA LYS A 426 49.15 -29.18 -4.51
C LYS A 426 48.27 -29.76 -3.40
N THR A 427 47.21 -30.48 -3.77
CA THR A 427 46.34 -31.18 -2.81
C THR A 427 47.11 -32.32 -2.15
N ASP A 428 47.84 -33.12 -2.92
CA ASP A 428 48.66 -34.23 -2.45
C ASP A 428 49.79 -33.78 -1.49
N ASP A 429 50.46 -32.68 -1.83
CA ASP A 429 51.48 -32.05 -0.99
C ASP A 429 50.87 -31.54 0.34
N ALA A 430 49.71 -30.90 0.27
CA ALA A 430 49.01 -30.34 1.43
C ALA A 430 48.45 -31.44 2.37
N THR A 431 48.05 -32.59 1.84
CA THR A 431 47.63 -33.76 2.64
C THR A 431 48.81 -34.57 3.18
N GLY A 432 50.05 -34.15 2.88
CA GLY A 432 51.27 -34.72 3.44
C GLY A 432 51.81 -35.94 2.70
N HIS A 433 51.18 -36.37 1.60
CA HIS A 433 51.69 -37.47 0.78
C HIS A 433 52.96 -37.05 0.04
N LYS A 434 53.02 -35.83 -0.50
CA LYS A 434 54.18 -35.25 -1.19
C LYS A 434 54.78 -36.17 -2.27
N GLY A 435 53.92 -36.84 -3.02
CA GLY A 435 54.29 -37.80 -4.06
C GLY A 435 54.82 -39.15 -3.56
N SER A 436 54.88 -39.39 -2.24
CA SER A 436 55.43 -40.64 -1.67
C SER A 436 54.60 -41.89 -1.96
N LEU A 437 53.32 -41.73 -2.33
CA LEU A 437 52.39 -42.82 -2.66
C LEU A 437 52.25 -43.07 -4.18
N GLY A 438 53.08 -42.41 -5.00
CA GLY A 438 53.00 -42.49 -6.46
C GLY A 438 51.93 -41.59 -7.07
N LYS A 439 51.74 -41.68 -8.39
CA LYS A 439 50.85 -40.78 -9.17
C LYS A 439 49.47 -41.35 -9.48
N LYS A 440 49.22 -42.63 -9.18
CA LYS A 440 47.94 -43.32 -9.41
C LYS A 440 46.99 -43.08 -8.25
N CYS A 441 46.53 -41.84 -8.12
CA CYS A 441 45.64 -41.41 -7.03
C CYS A 441 44.36 -42.25 -6.96
N GLU A 442 43.88 -42.73 -8.11
CA GLU A 442 42.68 -43.55 -8.30
C GLU A 442 42.75 -44.93 -7.61
N SER A 443 43.93 -45.38 -7.19
CA SER A 443 44.08 -46.59 -6.38
C SER A 443 43.50 -46.45 -4.97
N CYS A 444 43.42 -45.22 -4.46
CA CYS A 444 42.94 -44.91 -3.11
C CYS A 444 41.81 -43.87 -3.09
N HIS A 445 41.66 -43.07 -4.13
CA HIS A 445 40.68 -41.99 -4.19
C HIS A 445 39.82 -42.13 -5.44
N ASN A 446 38.67 -41.46 -5.46
CA ASN A 446 37.83 -41.41 -6.65
C ASN A 446 37.25 -40.00 -6.82
N GLU A 447 36.63 -39.77 -7.98
CA GLU A 447 36.15 -38.46 -8.39
C GLU A 447 34.89 -38.01 -7.63
N LYS A 448 34.25 -38.88 -6.83
CA LYS A 448 33.19 -38.47 -5.89
C LYS A 448 33.76 -37.70 -4.71
N GLY A 449 35.00 -38.02 -4.29
CA GLY A 449 35.72 -37.26 -3.29
C GLY A 449 36.94 -37.97 -2.71
N TRP A 450 37.92 -37.19 -2.26
CA TRP A 450 39.19 -37.66 -1.68
C TRP A 450 39.04 -38.51 -0.41
N LYS A 451 37.92 -38.40 0.32
CA LYS A 451 37.69 -39.13 1.58
C LYS A 451 36.61 -40.22 1.46
N VAL A 452 36.02 -40.39 0.28
CA VAL A 452 34.90 -41.30 0.07
C VAL A 452 35.45 -42.62 -0.45
N ASP A 453 35.40 -43.66 0.39
CA ASP A 453 35.74 -45.05 0.05
C ASP A 453 37.17 -45.25 -0.45
N ALA A 454 38.16 -44.95 0.39
CA ALA A 454 39.53 -45.35 0.10
C ALA A 454 39.67 -46.88 0.20
N LYS A 455 39.56 -47.56 -0.94
CA LYS A 455 39.62 -49.02 -1.08
C LYS A 455 41.07 -49.51 -1.13
N PHE A 456 41.81 -49.32 -0.04
CA PHE A 456 43.08 -50.01 0.10
C PHE A 456 42.86 -51.39 0.73
N ASP A 457 43.19 -52.45 -0.01
CA ASP A 457 43.05 -53.82 0.46
C ASP A 457 44.32 -54.27 1.21
N HIS A 458 44.24 -54.35 2.54
CA HIS A 458 45.36 -54.80 3.38
C HIS A 458 45.75 -56.26 3.16
N ASN A 459 44.88 -57.11 2.58
CA ASN A 459 45.21 -58.51 2.31
C ASN A 459 46.29 -58.65 1.22
N GLN A 460 46.49 -57.62 0.42
CA GLN A 460 47.54 -57.55 -0.61
C GLN A 460 48.82 -56.87 -0.10
N SER A 461 48.88 -56.54 1.20
CA SER A 461 49.99 -55.84 1.82
C SER A 461 50.86 -56.77 2.69
N ARG A 462 52.03 -56.27 3.11
CA ARG A 462 52.93 -56.98 4.04
C ARG A 462 52.34 -57.21 5.45
N PHE A 463 51.21 -56.60 5.78
CA PHE A 463 50.54 -56.74 7.05
C PHE A 463 49.02 -56.90 6.84
N PRO A 464 48.55 -58.14 6.58
CA PRO A 464 47.13 -58.44 6.52
C PRO A 464 46.47 -58.16 7.87
N LEU A 465 45.38 -57.39 7.87
CA LEU A 465 44.64 -57.11 9.09
C LEU A 465 43.89 -58.37 9.53
N LEU A 466 44.28 -58.95 10.67
CA LEU A 466 43.63 -60.12 11.26
C LEU A 466 42.95 -59.77 12.58
N GLY A 467 41.81 -60.43 12.84
CA GLY A 467 41.10 -60.31 14.11
C GLY A 467 40.64 -58.88 14.37
N MET A 468 40.90 -58.37 15.58
CA MET A 468 40.47 -57.04 16.01
C MET A 468 41.09 -55.90 15.19
N HIS A 469 42.25 -56.11 14.55
CA HIS A 469 42.91 -55.10 13.71
C HIS A 469 42.10 -54.74 12.45
N THR A 470 41.19 -55.61 12.00
CA THR A 470 40.30 -55.33 10.85
C THR A 470 39.33 -54.18 11.10
N LYS A 471 39.04 -53.86 12.38
CA LYS A 471 38.12 -52.80 12.79
C LYS A 471 38.83 -51.54 13.28
N THR A 472 40.16 -51.49 13.16
CA THR A 472 40.97 -50.37 13.66
C THR A 472 41.07 -49.26 12.62
N ASP A 473 40.88 -48.02 13.05
CA ASP A 473 41.04 -46.85 12.18
C ASP A 473 42.47 -46.76 11.61
N CYS A 474 42.59 -46.50 10.31
CA CYS A 474 43.89 -46.47 9.62
C CYS A 474 44.93 -45.57 10.29
N LYS A 475 44.50 -44.42 10.84
CA LYS A 475 45.38 -43.43 11.52
C LYS A 475 46.02 -43.94 12.80
N LYS A 476 45.44 -44.97 13.44
CA LYS A 476 46.02 -45.58 14.64
C LYS A 476 47.25 -46.41 14.30
N CYS A 477 47.36 -46.90 13.06
CA CYS A 477 48.52 -47.63 12.56
C CYS A 477 49.44 -46.74 11.70
N HIS A 478 48.86 -45.93 10.82
CA HIS A 478 49.56 -45.00 9.93
C HIS A 478 49.60 -43.60 10.55
N ILE A 479 50.53 -43.42 11.49
CA ILE A 479 50.72 -42.16 12.22
C ILE A 479 51.25 -41.06 11.29
N SER A 480 52.11 -41.41 10.33
CA SER A 480 52.60 -40.49 9.30
C SER A 480 51.75 -40.59 8.03
N ALA A 481 51.74 -39.50 7.25
CA ALA A 481 51.12 -39.47 5.93
C ALA A 481 51.85 -40.37 4.89
N LYS A 482 53.04 -40.88 5.25
CA LYS A 482 53.77 -41.88 4.49
C LYS A 482 53.44 -43.26 5.07
N TYR A 483 52.39 -43.86 4.52
CA TYR A 483 51.81 -45.10 5.05
C TYR A 483 52.83 -46.25 5.14
N SER A 484 53.90 -46.25 4.35
CA SER A 484 54.99 -47.23 4.41
C SER A 484 55.82 -47.20 5.70
N ASP A 485 55.73 -46.15 6.50
CA ASP A 485 56.53 -46.00 7.73
C ASP A 485 55.96 -46.82 8.90
N ALA A 486 54.69 -47.24 8.82
CA ALA A 486 54.05 -48.05 9.84
C ALA A 486 54.82 -49.38 10.03
N LYS A 487 55.24 -49.61 11.28
CA LYS A 487 55.90 -50.84 11.71
C LYS A 487 54.86 -51.94 11.88
N SER A 488 55.27 -53.18 11.63
CA SER A 488 54.41 -54.37 11.69
C SER A 488 54.68 -55.26 12.90
N ASP A 489 55.69 -54.93 13.72
CA ASP A 489 55.97 -55.68 14.94
C ASP A 489 54.98 -55.32 16.05
N CYS A 490 54.51 -56.34 16.78
CA CYS A 490 53.48 -56.18 17.81
C CYS A 490 53.89 -55.15 18.87
N TYR A 491 55.16 -55.19 19.30
CA TYR A 491 55.68 -54.36 20.37
C TYR A 491 55.77 -52.87 20.00
N ALA A 492 56.10 -52.51 18.75
CA ALA A 492 56.14 -51.11 18.32
C ALA A 492 54.81 -50.37 18.55
N CYS A 493 53.68 -51.08 18.44
CA CYS A 493 52.35 -50.52 18.69
C CYS A 493 51.88 -50.76 20.13
N HIS A 494 52.10 -51.96 20.67
CA HIS A 494 51.56 -52.40 21.96
C HIS A 494 52.54 -52.29 23.13
N LYS A 495 53.58 -51.45 23.01
CA LYS A 495 54.57 -51.20 24.08
C LYS A 495 53.93 -50.87 25.43
N LYS A 496 52.83 -50.11 25.44
CA LYS A 496 52.11 -49.72 26.67
C LYS A 496 51.21 -50.83 27.22
N ASP A 497 50.87 -51.81 26.39
CA ASP A 497 49.98 -52.91 26.74
C ASP A 497 50.76 -54.12 27.26
N ASP A 498 52.08 -54.15 27.09
CA ASP A 498 52.93 -55.22 27.57
C ASP A 498 52.96 -55.28 29.11
N LYS A 499 52.26 -56.28 29.66
CA LYS A 499 52.24 -56.59 31.09
C LYS A 499 53.48 -57.31 31.57
N HIS A 500 54.32 -57.79 30.65
CA HIS A 500 55.52 -58.56 30.98
C HIS A 500 56.77 -57.68 31.06
N GLU A 501 56.66 -56.39 30.79
CA GLU A 501 57.77 -55.42 30.89
C GLU A 501 59.03 -55.88 30.14
N LEU A 502 58.86 -56.39 28.92
CA LEU A 502 59.90 -56.96 28.06
C LEU A 502 60.63 -58.20 28.60
N LYS A 503 60.18 -58.82 29.70
CA LYS A 503 60.82 -60.03 30.25
C LYS A 503 60.78 -61.24 29.31
N PHE A 504 59.80 -61.28 28.41
CA PHE A 504 59.66 -62.33 27.38
C PHE A 504 59.96 -61.82 25.94
N GLY A 505 60.58 -60.64 25.80
CA GLY A 505 60.94 -60.07 24.49
C GLY A 505 59.74 -59.48 23.73
N THR A 506 59.94 -59.22 22.44
CA THR A 506 58.99 -58.46 21.60
C THR A 506 58.14 -59.32 20.66
N LYS A 507 58.40 -60.63 20.57
CA LYS A 507 57.67 -61.59 19.72
C LYS A 507 56.43 -62.13 20.44
N CYS A 508 55.45 -61.25 20.67
CA CYS A 508 54.25 -61.58 21.42
C CYS A 508 53.43 -62.72 20.78
N ASP A 509 53.49 -62.84 19.45
CA ASP A 509 52.84 -63.86 18.63
C ASP A 509 53.39 -65.28 18.82
N SER A 510 54.52 -65.43 19.52
CA SER A 510 55.02 -66.73 19.96
C SER A 510 54.11 -67.42 20.98
N CYS A 511 53.30 -66.63 21.69
CA CYS A 511 52.39 -67.09 22.73
C CYS A 511 50.96 -66.59 22.50
N HIS A 512 50.79 -65.30 22.18
CA HIS A 512 49.48 -64.65 22.05
C HIS A 512 48.93 -64.68 20.62
N ASN A 513 47.60 -64.71 20.50
CA ASN A 513 46.92 -64.70 19.21
C ASN A 513 46.31 -63.31 18.90
N ALA A 514 46.54 -62.78 17.70
CA ALA A 514 45.98 -61.50 17.27
C ALA A 514 44.45 -61.48 17.10
N ARG A 515 43.81 -62.67 17.05
CA ARG A 515 42.34 -62.81 17.05
C ARG A 515 41.75 -62.75 18.46
N ASP A 516 42.41 -63.36 19.43
CA ASP A 516 42.06 -63.31 20.84
C ASP A 516 43.33 -63.38 21.69
N TRP A 517 43.68 -62.25 22.31
CA TRP A 517 44.90 -62.11 23.09
C TRP A 517 44.95 -63.03 24.31
N LYS A 518 43.78 -63.37 24.88
CA LYS A 518 43.68 -64.24 26.06
C LYS A 518 43.86 -65.71 25.71
N SER A 519 43.66 -66.06 24.44
CA SER A 519 43.96 -67.39 23.92
C SER A 519 45.46 -67.49 23.64
N TRP A 520 46.24 -67.78 24.68
CA TRP A 520 47.65 -68.13 24.56
C TRP A 520 47.84 -69.61 24.87
N ASP A 521 48.67 -70.28 24.06
CA ASP A 521 49.00 -71.71 24.22
C ASP A 521 50.51 -71.87 24.07
N PHE A 522 51.20 -71.76 25.21
CA PHE A 522 52.64 -71.91 25.29
C PHE A 522 52.98 -73.13 26.14
N ASP A 523 53.65 -74.09 25.50
CA ASP A 523 54.20 -75.26 26.15
C ASP A 523 55.73 -75.10 26.22
N HIS A 524 56.24 -74.87 27.43
CA HIS A 524 57.66 -74.57 27.66
C HIS A 524 58.58 -75.71 27.18
N ASP A 525 58.20 -76.96 27.42
CA ASP A 525 59.02 -78.13 27.08
C ASP A 525 59.04 -78.39 25.56
N LYS A 526 57.98 -78.01 24.83
CA LYS A 526 57.95 -78.13 23.37
C LYS A 526 58.61 -76.95 22.64
N ARG A 527 58.65 -75.78 23.28
CA ARG A 527 59.08 -74.52 22.63
C ARG A 527 60.48 -74.08 23.05
N THR A 528 61.07 -74.66 24.09
CA THR A 528 62.39 -74.30 24.60
C THR A 528 63.32 -75.52 24.70
N GLN A 529 64.61 -75.26 24.86
CA GLN A 529 65.62 -76.32 25.03
C GLN A 529 65.84 -76.70 26.51
N TYR A 530 65.25 -75.96 27.45
CA TYR A 530 65.37 -76.24 28.88
C TYR A 530 64.09 -76.90 29.38
N LYS A 531 64.17 -78.20 29.70
CA LYS A 531 63.02 -78.96 30.18
C LYS A 531 62.74 -78.65 31.64
N LEU A 532 61.50 -78.30 31.97
CA LEU A 532 61.10 -78.12 33.36
C LEU A 532 60.85 -79.50 33.97
N ASP A 533 61.79 -79.98 34.78
CA ASP A 533 61.69 -81.25 35.50
C ASP A 533 61.81 -81.09 37.02
N GLY A 534 61.49 -82.17 37.76
CA GLY A 534 61.46 -82.16 39.22
C GLY A 534 60.66 -81.02 39.82
N ALA A 535 61.26 -80.29 40.77
CA ALA A 535 60.65 -79.16 41.44
C ALA A 535 60.40 -77.95 40.51
N HIS A 536 61.16 -77.83 39.41
CA HIS A 536 61.04 -76.70 38.48
C HIS A 536 59.75 -76.71 37.65
N LYS A 537 59.04 -77.84 37.58
CA LYS A 537 57.71 -77.94 36.93
C LYS A 537 56.66 -76.98 37.49
N LYS A 538 56.82 -76.56 38.75
CA LYS A 538 55.85 -75.70 39.45
C LYS A 538 56.34 -74.26 39.61
N VAL A 539 57.50 -73.92 39.05
CA VAL A 539 58.08 -72.58 39.16
C VAL A 539 57.35 -71.62 38.22
N ALA A 540 57.04 -70.41 38.68
CA ALA A 540 56.40 -69.42 37.84
C ALA A 540 57.39 -68.86 36.82
N CYS A 541 56.94 -68.52 35.61
CA CYS A 541 57.82 -68.04 34.54
C CYS A 541 58.69 -66.83 34.97
N TYR A 542 58.14 -65.92 35.79
CA TYR A 542 58.84 -64.73 36.26
C TYR A 542 59.96 -65.02 37.27
N ASP A 543 59.94 -66.18 37.92
CA ASP A 543 60.98 -66.59 38.86
C ASP A 543 62.27 -66.98 38.14
N CYS A 544 62.17 -67.40 36.87
CA CYS A 544 63.32 -67.63 35.99
C CYS A 544 63.59 -66.39 35.11
N HIS A 545 62.55 -65.80 34.54
CA HIS A 545 62.65 -64.65 33.62
C HIS A 545 62.52 -63.31 34.37
N ARG A 546 63.53 -63.01 35.20
CA ARG A 546 63.50 -61.85 36.11
C ARG A 546 63.83 -60.52 35.43
N LYS A 547 64.64 -60.54 34.36
CA LYS A 547 65.17 -59.33 33.72
C LYS A 547 64.58 -59.14 32.32
N PRO A 548 64.33 -57.89 31.89
CA PRO A 548 63.95 -57.58 30.51
C PRO A 548 64.98 -58.10 29.51
N VAL A 549 64.51 -58.66 28.40
CA VAL A 549 65.36 -59.13 27.31
C VAL A 549 65.14 -58.24 26.09
N THR A 550 66.17 -57.50 25.69
CA THR A 550 66.13 -56.61 24.52
C THR A 550 66.54 -57.30 23.22
N SER A 551 67.07 -58.53 23.29
CA SER A 551 67.41 -59.34 22.12
C SER A 551 66.23 -60.19 21.64
N GLU A 552 66.21 -60.53 20.34
CA GLU A 552 65.19 -61.43 19.77
C GLU A 552 65.19 -62.85 20.36
N LYS A 553 66.30 -63.24 21.02
CA LYS A 553 66.44 -64.53 21.69
C LYS A 553 66.41 -64.32 23.20
N LEU A 554 65.55 -65.07 23.88
CA LEU A 554 65.54 -65.17 25.33
C LEU A 554 66.81 -65.87 25.79
N ASN A 555 67.68 -65.15 26.50
CA ASN A 555 68.91 -65.68 27.05
C ASN A 555 68.81 -65.70 28.58
N THR A 556 68.18 -66.74 29.11
CA THR A 556 68.09 -66.98 30.57
C THR A 556 69.13 -68.03 30.92
N PRO A 557 70.03 -67.76 31.89
CA PRO A 557 71.02 -68.75 32.32
C PRO A 557 70.36 -70.05 32.78
N THR A 558 70.85 -71.19 32.31
CA THR A 558 70.28 -72.53 32.60
C THR A 558 71.10 -73.34 33.60
N SER A 559 72.26 -72.83 34.05
CA SER A 559 73.09 -73.53 35.02
C SER A 559 72.53 -73.38 36.44
N CYS A 560 72.62 -74.45 37.24
CA CYS A 560 72.09 -74.48 38.61
C CYS A 560 72.62 -73.32 39.45
N ALA A 561 73.94 -73.10 39.40
CA ALA A 561 74.60 -72.03 40.14
C ALA A 561 74.19 -70.62 39.69
N ALA A 562 73.66 -70.41 38.48
CA ALA A 562 73.19 -69.08 38.07
C ALA A 562 71.91 -68.65 38.80
N CYS A 563 71.12 -69.62 39.29
CA CYS A 563 69.85 -69.37 39.98
C CYS A 563 69.95 -69.64 41.49
N HIS A 564 70.72 -70.65 41.89
CA HIS A 564 70.82 -71.15 43.27
C HIS A 564 72.15 -70.82 43.95
N ASN A 565 72.87 -69.78 43.49
CA ASN A 565 74.13 -69.39 44.12
C ASN A 565 73.99 -69.03 45.61
N SER A 566 72.85 -68.47 46.00
CA SER A 566 72.53 -68.13 47.40
C SER A 566 72.21 -69.34 48.26
N ASP A 567 71.88 -70.47 47.62
CA ASP A 567 71.42 -71.68 48.30
C ASP A 567 72.58 -72.67 48.48
N ASP A 568 73.77 -72.34 47.97
CA ASP A 568 74.96 -73.18 48.08
C ASP A 568 75.58 -73.10 49.49
N ILE A 569 75.28 -74.11 50.30
CA ILE A 569 75.86 -74.28 51.64
C ILE A 569 77.34 -74.70 51.63
N HIS A 570 77.90 -75.06 50.46
CA HIS A 570 79.29 -75.47 50.35
C HIS A 570 80.23 -74.29 50.07
N GLU A 571 79.68 -73.06 50.03
CA GLU A 571 80.44 -71.82 49.82
C GLU A 571 81.35 -71.87 48.58
N GLY A 572 80.90 -72.55 47.51
CA GLY A 572 81.64 -72.71 46.27
C GLY A 572 82.71 -73.82 46.26
N GLY A 573 82.88 -74.58 47.35
CA GLY A 573 83.94 -75.58 47.51
C GLY A 573 83.94 -76.74 46.51
N PHE A 574 82.81 -77.01 45.83
CA PHE A 574 82.67 -78.10 44.85
C PHE A 574 82.43 -77.61 43.41
N GLY A 575 82.59 -76.30 43.16
CA GLY A 575 82.34 -75.70 41.84
C GLY A 575 80.85 -75.59 41.49
N LYS A 576 80.56 -75.19 40.24
CA LYS A 576 79.21 -74.77 39.79
C LYS A 576 78.36 -75.88 39.15
N GLN A 577 78.88 -77.10 39.04
CA GLN A 577 78.22 -78.26 38.41
C GLN A 577 77.39 -79.04 39.44
N CYS A 578 76.41 -78.38 40.06
CA CYS A 578 75.60 -78.93 41.14
C CYS A 578 74.86 -80.22 40.72
N GLU A 579 74.49 -80.33 39.45
CA GLU A 579 73.79 -81.46 38.83
C GLU A 579 74.57 -82.79 38.87
N ARG A 580 75.88 -82.75 39.14
CA ARG A 580 76.70 -83.95 39.32
C ARG A 580 76.37 -84.68 40.61
N CYS A 581 75.96 -83.94 41.64
CA CYS A 581 75.73 -84.45 42.98
C CYS A 581 74.26 -84.36 43.40
N HIS A 582 73.49 -83.40 42.87
CA HIS A 582 72.10 -83.16 43.27
C HIS A 582 71.10 -83.53 42.17
N THR A 583 69.84 -83.78 42.55
CA THR A 583 68.73 -83.98 41.62
C THR A 583 67.92 -82.69 41.45
N THR A 584 67.11 -82.61 40.40
CA THR A 584 66.19 -81.48 40.19
C THR A 584 64.93 -81.57 41.06
N ASN A 585 64.76 -82.66 41.82
CA ASN A 585 63.67 -82.80 42.80
C ASN A 585 64.00 -82.09 44.12
N SER A 586 65.24 -82.21 44.61
CA SER A 586 65.68 -81.56 45.85
C SER A 586 67.21 -81.49 45.96
N PHE A 587 67.76 -80.36 46.43
CA PHE A 587 69.17 -80.25 46.82
C PHE A 587 69.54 -81.11 48.04
N LYS A 588 68.55 -81.54 48.84
CA LYS A 588 68.79 -82.47 49.96
C LYS A 588 68.99 -83.91 49.49
N GLU A 589 68.57 -84.22 48.27
CA GLU A 589 68.74 -85.54 47.65
C GLU A 589 70.08 -85.56 46.90
N ILE A 590 70.99 -86.44 47.34
CA ILE A 590 72.31 -86.61 46.75
C ILE A 590 72.30 -87.86 45.87
N ARG A 591 72.81 -87.73 44.64
CA ARG A 591 73.00 -88.84 43.72
C ARG A 591 74.07 -89.79 44.30
N PRO A 592 73.78 -91.09 44.51
CA PRO A 592 74.81 -92.04 44.90
C PRO A 592 75.90 -92.09 43.81
N LYS A 593 77.17 -92.15 44.21
CA LYS A 593 78.32 -92.28 43.30
C LYS A 593 78.13 -93.52 42.43
N THR A 594 77.72 -93.36 41.17
CA THR A 594 77.89 -94.42 40.17
C THR A 594 79.36 -94.42 39.78
N GLY A 595 80.06 -95.49 40.16
CA GLY A 595 81.42 -95.75 39.70
C GLY A 595 81.50 -95.79 38.18
N ILE A 596 82.68 -95.48 37.67
CA ILE A 596 83.11 -95.86 36.31
C ILE A 596 82.93 -97.37 36.15
#